data_AF-X0PQF2-F1
#
_entry.id   AF-X0PQF2-F1
#
_cell.length_a   1.000
_cell.length_b   1.000
_cell.length_c   1.000
_cell.angle_alpha   90.00
_cell.angle_beta   90.00
_cell.angle_gamma   90.00
#
_symmetry.space_group_name_H-M   'P 1'
#
loop_
_entity.id
_entity.type
_entity.pdbx_description
1 polymer ?
#
loop_
_entity_poly.entity_id
_entity_poly.type
_entity_poly.pdbx_seq_one_letter_code
_entity_poly.pdbx_strand_id
1 'polypeptide(L)' 'MSEARIFANTRKGYWYTAHTGVLKYTLTNEKLERLGLLNLSKAFQYIQERLNY' A
#
# COMPACT_ATOMS: atom_id res chain seq x y z
N MET A 1 -15.23 -21.57 -3.14
CA MET A 1 -13.79 -21.20 -3.07
C MET A 1 -13.74 -19.73 -2.68
N SER A 2 -12.94 -19.32 -1.69
CA SER A 2 -12.90 -17.90 -1.29
C SER A 2 -12.21 -17.05 -2.36
N GLU A 3 -12.62 -15.79 -2.50
CA GLU A 3 -12.00 -14.86 -3.45
C GLU A 3 -10.50 -14.73 -3.23
N ALA A 4 -10.06 -14.69 -1.97
CA ALA A 4 -8.64 -14.70 -1.59
C ALA A 4 -7.87 -15.88 -2.21
N ARG A 5 -8.47 -17.08 -2.24
CA ARG A 5 -7.86 -18.27 -2.83
C ARG A 5 -7.78 -18.20 -4.35
N ILE A 6 -8.71 -17.51 -5.01
CA ILE A 6 -8.68 -17.30 -6.47
C ILE A 6 -7.53 -16.36 -6.82
N PHE A 7 -7.39 -15.25 -6.10
CA PHE A 7 -6.33 -14.26 -6.36
C PHE A 7 -4.93 -14.74 -5.98
N ALA A 8 -4.80 -15.56 -4.94
CA ALA A 8 -3.52 -16.17 -4.57
C ALA A 8 -2.96 -17.11 -5.67
N ASN A 9 -3.83 -17.75 -6.45
CA ASN A 9 -3.45 -18.69 -7.51
C ASN A 9 -3.38 -18.05 -8.91
N THR A 10 -3.24 -16.72 -8.98
CA THR A 10 -3.16 -16.01 -10.26
C THR A 10 -1.85 -16.29 -10.99
N ARG A 11 -1.91 -16.44 -12.32
CA ARG A 11 -0.71 -16.55 -13.20
C ARG A 11 -0.15 -15.18 -13.62
N LYS A 12 -0.78 -14.09 -13.17
CA LYS A 12 -0.36 -12.74 -13.55
C LYS A 12 0.97 -12.42 -12.88
N GLY A 13 1.85 -11.73 -13.61
CA GLY A 13 3.17 -11.37 -13.11
C GLY A 13 3.12 -10.47 -11.87
N TYR A 14 4.20 -10.49 -11.08
CA TYR A 14 4.31 -9.73 -9.83
C TYR A 14 3.90 -8.26 -9.99
N TRP A 15 4.46 -7.57 -10.98
CA TRP A 15 4.19 -6.14 -11.20
C TRP A 15 2.71 -5.88 -11.50
N TYR A 16 2.07 -6.75 -12.29
CA TYR A 16 0.63 -6.64 -12.53
C TYR A 16 -0.14 -6.83 -11.20
N THR A 17 0.20 -7.86 -10.43
CA THR A 17 -0.49 -8.16 -9.17
C THR A 17 -0.36 -7.05 -8.14
N ALA A 18 0.78 -6.35 -8.12
CA ALA A 18 1.05 -5.23 -7.23
C ALA A 18 0.03 -4.08 -7.38
N HIS A 19 -0.50 -3.88 -8.58
CA HIS A 19 -1.45 -2.80 -8.88
C HIS A 19 -2.93 -3.23 -8.80
N THR A 20 -3.22 -4.51 -8.52
CA THR A 20 -4.59 -5.01 -8.41
C THR A 20 -5.30 -4.49 -7.15
N GLY A 21 -6.63 -4.40 -7.22
CA GLY A 21 -7.45 -3.96 -6.08
C GLY A 21 -7.30 -4.85 -4.84
N VAL A 22 -7.01 -6.14 -5.03
CA VAL A 22 -6.83 -7.10 -3.94
C VAL A 22 -5.60 -6.76 -3.10
N LEU A 23 -4.45 -6.49 -3.73
CA LEU A 23 -3.25 -6.13 -2.97
C LEU A 23 -3.40 -4.74 -2.34
N LYS A 24 -3.98 -3.77 -3.04
CA LYS A 24 -4.25 -2.43 -2.49
C LYS A 24 -5.20 -2.43 -1.29
N TYR A 25 -6.20 -3.32 -1.29
CA TYR A 25 -7.13 -3.49 -0.17
C TYR A 25 -6.47 -4.18 1.03
N THR A 26 -5.62 -5.17 0.79
CA THR A 26 -4.98 -5.96 1.85
C THR A 26 -3.75 -5.31 2.48
N LEU A 27 -3.01 -4.50 1.71
CA LEU A 27 -1.82 -3.75 2.11
C LEU A 27 -2.09 -2.25 1.99
N THR A 28 -2.95 -1.73 2.85
CA THR A 28 -3.22 -0.29 2.93
C THR A 28 -2.00 0.48 3.41
N ASN A 29 -1.91 1.77 3.06
CA ASN A 29 -0.86 2.65 3.58
C ASN A 29 -0.82 2.65 5.11
N GLU A 30 -1.98 2.63 5.77
CA GLU A 30 -2.07 2.52 7.23
C GLU A 30 -1.43 1.23 7.76
N LYS A 31 -1.68 0.09 7.12
CA LYS A 31 -1.07 -1.18 7.53
C LYS A 31 0.44 -1.16 7.32
N LEU A 32 0.91 -0.60 6.21
CA LEU A 32 2.34 -0.45 5.95
C LEU A 32 3.02 0.47 6.96
N GLU A 33 2.37 1.58 7.33
CA GLU A 33 2.82 2.49 8.39
C GLU A 33 2.91 1.78 9.75
N ARG A 34 1.91 0.97 10.13
CA ARG A 34 1.94 0.16 11.35
C ARG A 34 3.07 -0.87 11.36
N LEU A 35 3.54 -1.30 10.19
CA LEU A 35 4.69 -2.20 10.02
C LEU A 35 6.04 -1.45 9.99
N GLY A 36 6.03 -0.12 10.12
CA GLY A 36 7.23 0.71 10.18
C GLY A 36 7.61 1.35 8.84
N LEU A 37 6.81 1.22 7.78
CA LEU A 37 7.07 1.91 6.52
C LEU A 37 6.65 3.39 6.63
N LEU A 38 7.60 4.30 6.42
CA LEU A 38 7.31 5.73 6.45
C LEU A 38 6.46 6.17 5.24
N ASN A 39 5.39 6.90 5.51
CA ASN A 39 4.60 7.55 4.48
C ASN A 39 5.24 8.89 4.09
N LEU A 40 5.84 8.94 2.90
CA LEU A 40 6.57 10.10 2.41
C LEU A 40 5.69 11.34 2.27
N SER A 41 4.42 11.20 1.87
CA SER A 41 3.51 12.34 1.73
C SER A 41 3.23 13.00 3.08
N LYS A 42 3.01 12.19 4.13
CA LYS A 42 2.84 12.70 5.50
C LYS A 42 4.11 13.35 6.03
N ALA A 43 5.27 12.72 5.77
CA ALA A 43 6.56 13.28 6.18
C ALA A 43 6.83 14.64 5.49
N PHE A 44 6.50 14.74 4.20
CA PHE A 44 6.62 15.98 3.45
C PHE A 44 5.68 17.07 4.00
N GLN A 45 4.40 16.75 4.23
CA GLN A 45 3.43 17.69 4.82
C GLN A 45 3.90 18.19 6.19
N TYR A 46 4.39 17.29 7.04
CA TYR A 46 4.94 17.64 8.35
C TYR A 46 6.11 18.64 8.25
N ILE A 47 7.03 18.43 7.31
CA ILE A 47 8.15 19.34 7.07
C ILE A 47 7.63 20.69 6.56
N GLN A 48 6.69 20.68 5.63
CA GLN A 48 6.13 21.89 5.05
C GLN A 48 5.43 22.75 6.11
N GLU A 49 4.55 22.13 6.91
CA GLU A 49 3.86 22.78 8.03
C GLU A 49 4.85 23.33 9.06
N ARG A 50 5.91 22.57 9.37
CA ARG A 50 6.93 23.00 10.32
C ARG A 50 7.77 24.17 9.82
N LEU A 51 7.94 24.31 8.50
CA LEU A 51 8.73 25.37 7.87
C LEU A 51 7.89 26.59 7.45
N ASN A 52 6.57 26.59 7.70
CA ASN A 52 5.63 27.65 7.31
C ASN A 52 5.72 28.02 5.81
N TYR A 53 5.83 27.02 4.95
CA TYR A 53 5.63 27.18 3.50
C TYR A 53 4.16 27.01 3.12
#